data_AF-A0A433PFC4-F1
#
_entry.id   AF-A0A433PFC4-F1
#
_cell.length_a   1.000
_cell.length_b   1.000
_cell.length_c   1.000
_cell.angle_alpha   90.00
_cell.angle_beta   90.00
_cell.angle_gamma   90.00
#
_symmetry.space_group_name_H-M   'P 1'
#
loop_
_entity.id
_entity.type
_entity.pdbx_description
1 polymer ?
#
loop_
_entity_poly.entity_id
_entity_poly.type
_entity_poly.pdbx_seq_one_letter_code
_entity_poly.pdbx_strand_id
1 'polypeptide(L)'
;MNLKTQAVMYFYSIYFTKWSILRALQFLSETIDVTSESMNDIAETLRRQLETLSNDSNVLSTAKNKATKLCVNLEETLTKRLDIKRFFEL
;
A
#
# COMPACT_ATOMS: atom_id res chain seq x y z
N MET A 1 -10.42 9.82 -10.35
CA MET A 1 -10.65 8.64 -9.49
C MET A 1 -9.91 8.87 -8.18
N ASN A 2 -10.49 8.55 -7.01
CA ASN A 2 -9.84 8.86 -5.73
C ASN A 2 -8.80 7.79 -5.32
N LEU A 3 -7.89 8.18 -4.42
CA LEU A 3 -6.79 7.35 -3.90
C LEU A 3 -7.25 5.98 -3.37
N LYS A 4 -8.36 5.96 -2.64
CA LYS A 4 -8.93 4.72 -2.09
C LYS A 4 -9.33 3.75 -3.20
N THR A 5 -9.96 4.25 -4.26
CA THR A 5 -10.32 3.43 -5.42
C THR A 5 -9.08 2.87 -6.13
N GLN A 6 -8.02 3.67 -6.30
CA GLN A 6 -6.77 3.22 -6.92
C GLN A 6 -6.08 2.12 -6.11
N ALA A 7 -6.01 2.28 -4.78
CA ALA A 7 -5.42 1.27 -3.89
C ALA A 7 -6.18 -0.06 -3.93
N VAL A 8 -7.52 0.00 -3.94
CA VAL A 8 -8.37 -1.19 -4.12
C VAL A 8 -8.08 -1.83 -5.47
N MET A 9 -8.06 -1.06 -6.56
CA MET A 9 -7.79 -1.61 -7.89
C MET A 9 -6.45 -2.34 -7.96
N TYR A 10 -5.39 -1.81 -7.34
CA TYR A 10 -4.10 -2.49 -7.31
C TYR A 10 -4.19 -3.88 -6.66
N PHE A 11 -4.74 -4.00 -5.45
CA PHE A 11 -4.77 -5.28 -4.74
C PHE A 11 -5.73 -6.31 -5.36
N TYR A 12 -6.79 -5.85 -6.02
CA TYR A 12 -7.75 -6.72 -6.71
C TYR A 12 -7.37 -7.07 -8.16
N SER A 13 -6.52 -6.27 -8.81
CA SER A 13 -6.08 -6.52 -10.19
C SER A 13 -4.90 -7.48 -10.32
N ILE A 14 -4.19 -7.77 -9.22
CA ILE A 14 -3.04 -8.68 -9.23
C ILE A 14 -3.18 -9.78 -8.17
N TYR A 15 -2.69 -10.98 -8.50
CA TYR A 15 -2.60 -12.08 -7.54
C TYR A 15 -1.80 -11.69 -6.29
N PHE A 16 -2.26 -12.14 -5.12
CA PHE A 16 -1.63 -11.82 -3.83
C PHE A 16 -0.15 -12.22 -3.74
N THR A 17 0.28 -13.23 -4.50
CA THR A 17 1.69 -13.62 -4.61
C THR A 17 2.57 -12.50 -5.13
N LYS A 18 2.02 -11.54 -5.89
CA LYS A 18 2.73 -10.38 -6.45
C LYS A 18 2.61 -9.10 -5.61
N TRP A 19 1.81 -9.08 -4.54
CA TRP A 19 1.69 -7.89 -3.69
C TRP A 19 3.03 -7.49 -3.08
N SER A 20 3.33 -6.20 -3.17
CA SER A 20 4.52 -5.53 -2.64
C SER A 20 4.17 -4.07 -2.34
N ILE A 21 4.68 -3.54 -1.21
CA ILE A 21 4.54 -2.12 -0.84
C ILE A 21 5.16 -1.23 -1.89
N LEU A 22 6.38 -1.56 -2.35
CA LEU A 22 7.09 -0.73 -3.33
C LEU A 22 6.28 -0.55 -4.62
N ARG A 23 5.69 -1.63 -5.12
CA ARG A 23 4.84 -1.57 -6.32
C ARG A 23 3.52 -0.85 -6.07
N ALA A 24 2.95 -1.00 -4.88
CA ALA A 24 1.74 -0.26 -4.51
C ALA A 24 2.01 1.25 -4.47
N LEU A 25 3.15 1.65 -3.88
CA LEU A 25 3.59 3.04 -3.85
C LEU A 25 3.90 3.58 -5.25
N GLN A 26 4.62 2.81 -6.09
CA GLN A 26 4.88 3.19 -7.48
C GLN A 26 3.59 3.40 -8.27
N PHE A 27 2.67 2.44 -8.22
CA PHE A 27 1.38 2.53 -8.91
C PHE A 27 0.57 3.76 -8.46
N LEU A 28 0.55 4.05 -7.16
CA LEU A 28 -0.15 5.22 -6.63
C LEU A 28 0.55 6.52 -7.03
N SER A 29 1.89 6.55 -7.08
CA SER A 29 2.64 7.72 -7.53
C SER A 29 2.51 8.01 -9.02
N GLU A 30 2.27 7.00 -9.84
CA GLU A 30 2.03 7.17 -11.28
C GLU A 30 0.60 7.64 -11.57
N THR A 31 -0.33 7.44 -10.62
CA THR A 31 -1.77 7.68 -10.82
C THR A 31 -2.31 8.89 -10.09
N ILE A 32 -1.51 9.53 -9.23
CA ILE A 32 -1.88 10.65 -8.36
C ILE A 32 -0.70 11.61 -8.31
N ASP A 33 -0.96 12.93 -8.35
CA ASP A 33 0.06 13.94 -8.03
C ASP A 33 0.46 13.82 -6.56
N VAL A 34 1.65 13.28 -6.30
CA VAL A 34 2.13 13.00 -4.95
C VAL A 34 2.82 14.21 -4.37
N THR A 35 2.19 14.82 -3.36
CA THR A 35 2.84 15.73 -2.41
C THR A 35 3.19 15.00 -1.10
N SER A 36 4.00 15.61 -0.24
CA SER A 36 4.34 15.05 1.08
C SER A 36 3.10 14.81 1.97
N GLU A 37 2.10 15.69 1.94
CA GLU A 37 0.80 15.50 2.64
C GLU A 37 0.02 14.31 2.05
N SER A 38 0.00 14.17 0.72
CA SER A 38 -0.68 13.06 0.06
C SER A 38 -0.06 11.69 0.38
N MET A 39 1.20 11.66 0.84
CA MET A 39 1.90 10.42 1.16
C MET A 39 1.43 9.79 2.46
N ASN A 40 1.14 10.60 3.49
CA ASN A 40 0.49 10.10 4.71
C ASN A 40 -0.89 9.53 4.38
N ASP A 41 -1.63 10.18 3.48
CA ASP A 41 -2.92 9.68 3.00
C ASP A 41 -2.77 8.39 2.19
N ILE A 42 -1.73 8.28 1.35
CA ILE A 42 -1.39 7.05 0.60
C ILE A 42 -1.06 5.91 1.55
N ALA A 43 -0.18 6.15 2.51
CA ALA A 43 0.21 5.17 3.51
C ALA A 43 -0.98 4.70 4.33
N GLU A 44 -1.79 5.64 4.84
CA GLU A 44 -2.99 5.34 5.62
C GLU A 44 -4.02 4.59 4.80
N THR A 45 -4.20 4.95 3.52
CA THR A 45 -5.09 4.24 2.61
C THR A 45 -4.61 2.81 2.37
N LEU A 46 -3.33 2.61 2.09
CA LEU A 46 -2.75 1.28 1.91
C LEU A 46 -2.88 0.43 3.17
N ARG A 47 -2.59 1.00 4.34
CA ARG A 47 -2.76 0.35 5.64
C ARG A 47 -4.19 -0.15 5.82
N ARG A 48 -5.18 0.73 5.64
CA ARG A 48 -6.61 0.37 5.76
C ARG A 48 -7.03 -0.72 4.77
N GLN A 49 -6.52 -0.70 3.55
CA GLN A 49 -6.82 -1.76 2.58
C GLN A 49 -6.21 -3.11 2.98
N LEU A 50 -4.96 -3.12 3.46
CA LEU A 50 -4.32 -4.33 3.94
C LEU A 50 -5.02 -4.88 5.19
N GLU A 51 -5.46 -4.03 6.11
CA GLU A 51 -6.27 -4.40 7.27
C GLU A 51 -7.64 -4.95 6.88
N THR A 52 -8.25 -4.40 5.83
CA THR A 52 -9.52 -4.94 5.30
C THR A 52 -9.30 -6.34 4.72
N LEU A 53 -8.27 -6.51 3.88
CA LEU A 53 -7.94 -7.79 3.26
C LEU A 53 -7.50 -8.86 4.25
N SER A 54 -6.85 -8.49 5.35
CA SER A 54 -6.44 -9.44 6.39
C SER A 54 -7.62 -9.97 7.20
N ASN A 55 -8.68 -9.18 7.35
CA ASN A 55 -9.87 -9.54 8.11
C ASN A 55 -11.02 -10.13 7.26
N ASP A 56 -10.98 -9.99 5.93
CA ASP A 56 -12.05 -10.43 5.03
C ASP A 56 -12.19 -11.97 4.99
N SER A 57 -13.32 -12.51 5.44
CA SER A 57 -13.61 -13.95 5.44
C SER A 57 -13.50 -14.64 4.07
N ASN A 58 -13.67 -13.90 2.96
CA ASN A 58 -13.65 -14.43 1.60
C ASN A 58 -12.24 -14.49 0.99
N VAL A 59 -11.24 -13.88 1.64
CA VAL A 59 -9.85 -13.89 1.19
C VAL A 59 -9.14 -15.15 1.70
N LEU A 60 -8.37 -15.80 0.83
CA LEU A 60 -7.56 -16.97 1.18
C LEU A 60 -6.66 -16.69 2.38
N SER A 61 -6.54 -17.63 3.32
CA SER A 61 -5.72 -17.46 4.54
C SER A 61 -4.27 -17.06 4.25
N THR A 62 -3.69 -17.56 3.17
CA THR A 62 -2.33 -17.18 2.74
C THR A 62 -2.25 -15.71 2.28
N ALA A 63 -3.29 -15.21 1.61
CA ALA A 63 -3.39 -13.81 1.21
C ALA A 63 -3.60 -12.90 2.44
N LYS A 64 -4.40 -13.33 3.43
CA LYS A 64 -4.54 -12.63 4.72
C LYS A 64 -3.21 -12.48 5.44
N ASN A 65 -2.48 -13.59 5.62
CA ASN A 65 -1.17 -13.59 6.25
C ASN A 65 -0.19 -12.67 5.54
N LYS A 66 -0.27 -12.62 4.20
CA LYS A 66 0.55 -11.70 3.41
C LYS A 66 0.11 -10.23 3.58
N ALA A 67 -1.18 -9.95 3.65
CA ALA A 67 -1.68 -8.60 3.92
C ALA A 67 -1.19 -8.09 5.28
N THR A 68 -1.29 -8.92 6.34
CA THR A 68 -0.76 -8.60 7.67
C THR A 68 0.74 -8.30 7.63
N LYS A 69 1.54 -9.14 6.95
CA LYS A 69 2.98 -8.91 6.79
C LYS A 69 3.28 -7.60 6.05
N LEU A 70 2.54 -7.31 4.98
CA LEU A 70 2.68 -6.06 4.25
C LEU A 70 2.29 -4.84 5.09
N CYS A 71 1.32 -4.98 5.99
CA CYS A 71 0.93 -3.91 6.90
C CYS A 71 2.08 -3.53 7.84
N VAL A 72 2.72 -4.54 8.46
CA VAL A 72 3.90 -4.35 9.31
C VAL A 72 5.07 -3.77 8.50
N ASN A 73 5.33 -4.33 7.32
CA ASN A 73 6.43 -3.87 6.48
C ASN A 73 6.22 -2.43 5.96
N LEU A 74 4.98 -1.95 5.85
CA LEU A 74 4.68 -0.59 5.36
C LEU A 74 5.21 0.44 6.36
N GLU A 75 4.94 0.25 7.65
CA GLU A 75 5.47 1.11 8.70
C GLU A 75 7.00 1.10 8.73
N GLU A 76 7.62 -0.07 8.60
CA GLU A 76 9.08 -0.19 8.53
C GLU A 76 9.64 0.51 7.30
N THR A 77 8.99 0.37 6.15
CA THR A 77 9.42 0.99 4.89
C THR A 77 9.36 2.52 5.01
N LEU A 78 8.26 3.07 5.52
CA LEU A 78 8.08 4.51 5.67
C LEU A 78 9.03 5.11 6.71
N THR A 79 9.40 4.33 7.74
CA THR A 79 10.25 4.82 8.84
C THR A 79 11.75 4.63 8.58
N LYS A 80 12.14 3.50 7.98
CA LYS A 80 13.56 3.09 7.87
C LYS A 80 14.20 3.38 6.51
N ARG A 81 13.42 3.55 5.44
CA ARG A 81 13.96 3.80 4.08
C ARG A 81 14.07 5.29 3.79
N LEU A 82 15.23 5.85 4.14
CA LEU A 82 15.56 7.26 3.92
C LEU A 82 15.56 7.66 2.43
N ASP A 83 15.80 6.73 1.52
CA ASP A 83 15.69 6.92 0.06
C ASP A 83 14.24 7.16 -0.37
N ILE A 84 13.30 6.40 0.19
CA ILE A 84 11.88 6.59 -0.01
C ILE A 84 11.46 7.91 0.62
N LYS A 85 11.91 8.20 1.84
CA LYS A 85 11.64 9.49 2.50
C LYS A 85 12.17 10.69 1.69
N ARG A 86 13.40 10.62 1.16
CA ARG A 86 14.03 11.67 0.35
C ARG A 86 13.39 11.86 -1.02
N PHE A 87 12.93 10.80 -1.66
CA PHE A 87 12.17 10.89 -2.91
C PHE A 87 10.90 11.76 -2.76
N PHE A 88 10.40 11.92 -1.52
CA PHE A 88 9.19 12.69 -1.20
C PHE A 88 9.44 14.05 -0.52
N GLU A 89 10.69 14.43 -0.24
CA GLU A 89 11.07 15.72 0.37
C GLU A 89 11.59 16.76 -0.66
N LEU A 90 11.62 16.41 -1.96
CA LEU A 90 11.98 17.29 -3.09
C LEU A 90 10.73 17.89 -3.74
#